data_AF-A0A918YSI6-F1
#
_entry.id   AF-A0A918YSI6-F1
#
_cell.length_a   1.000
_cell.length_b   1.000
_cell.length_c   1.000
_cell.angle_alpha   90.00
_cell.angle_beta   90.00
_cell.angle_gamma   90.00
#
_symmetry.space_group_name_H-M   'P 1'
#
loop_
_entity.id
_entity.type
_entity.pdbx_description
1 polymer ?
#
loop_
_entity_poly.entity_id
_entity_poly.type
_entity_poly.pdbx_seq_one_letter_code
_entity_poly.pdbx_strand_id
1 'polypeptide(L)'
;MPPFARTVAVHQSEDLGRWIRAQRLGWDRLTGAQQWMCENVLGIEPAAQDEKPKPRHTHADKWALNYSAARQYYEREGYLRVPRGRIERIVTGDSEDQEERDLKLGSWISNQRSRAAALSPERVEQLSAIGMRWA
;
A
#
# COMPACT_ATOMS: atom_id res chain seq x y z
N MET A 1 8.27 -37.06 42.09
CA MET A 1 7.98 -36.91 40.65
C MET A 1 6.57 -36.36 40.49
N PRO A 2 6.35 -35.16 39.93
CA PRO A 2 5.03 -34.71 39.54
C PRO A 2 4.73 -35.06 38.06
N PRO A 3 3.47 -35.31 37.68
CA PRO A 3 3.10 -35.63 36.30
C PRO A 3 2.93 -34.35 35.46
N PHE A 4 3.48 -34.36 34.24
CA PHE A 4 3.24 -33.34 33.23
C PHE A 4 1.85 -33.51 32.62
N ALA A 5 0.91 -32.63 32.96
CA ALA A 5 -0.34 -32.50 32.23
C ALA A 5 -0.06 -31.80 30.89
N ARG A 6 -0.19 -32.53 29.78
CA ARG A 6 -0.26 -31.93 28.44
C ARG A 6 -1.62 -31.28 28.29
N THR A 7 -1.70 -29.98 28.55
CA THR A 7 -2.88 -29.19 28.18
C THR A 7 -2.84 -28.96 26.67
N VAL A 8 -3.57 -29.78 25.91
CA VAL A 8 -3.85 -29.46 24.50
C VAL A 8 -4.94 -28.40 24.49
N ALA A 9 -4.55 -27.15 24.33
CA ALA A 9 -5.46 -26.06 24.03
C ALA A 9 -5.89 -26.19 22.56
N VAL A 10 -7.09 -26.72 22.33
CA VAL A 10 -7.72 -26.76 21.01
C VAL A 10 -8.31 -25.37 20.74
N HIS A 11 -7.63 -24.56 19.94
CA HIS A 11 -8.18 -23.33 19.36
C HIS A 11 -8.80 -23.66 18.00
N GLN A 12 -9.93 -23.03 17.66
CA GLN A 12 -10.70 -23.35 16.46
C GLN A 12 -9.83 -23.33 15.19
N SER A 13 -10.08 -24.26 14.26
CA SER A 13 -9.26 -24.47 13.05
C SER A 13 -9.11 -23.22 12.17
N GLU A 14 -10.08 -22.31 12.21
CA GLU A 14 -10.10 -21.05 11.46
C GLU A 14 -9.03 -20.05 11.96
N ASP A 15 -8.81 -20.02 13.26
CA ASP A 15 -7.83 -19.16 13.90
C ASP A 15 -6.41 -19.70 13.79
N LEU A 16 -6.24 -21.03 13.79
CA LEU A 16 -4.94 -21.65 13.57
C LEU A 16 -4.44 -21.33 12.15
N GLY A 17 -5.29 -21.44 11.13
CA GLY A 17 -4.93 -21.12 9.76
C GLY A 17 -4.53 -19.65 9.57
N ARG A 18 -5.27 -18.72 10.20
CA ARG A 18 -4.96 -17.29 10.19
C ARG A 18 -3.66 -16.99 10.94
N TRP A 19 -3.44 -17.64 12.09
CA TRP A 19 -2.23 -17.48 12.88
C TRP A 19 -0.99 -18.01 12.16
N ILE A 20 -1.05 -19.23 11.59
CA ILE A 20 0.05 -19.80 10.79
C ILE A 20 0.39 -18.84 9.65
N ARG A 21 -0.60 -18.37 8.90
CA ARG A 21 -0.37 -17.40 7.82
C ARG A 21 0.29 -16.12 8.33
N ALA A 22 -0.10 -15.60 9.50
CA ALA A 22 0.52 -14.42 10.09
C ALA A 22 1.99 -14.66 10.48
N GLN A 23 2.33 -15.84 11.02
CA GLN A 23 3.71 -16.23 11.31
C GLN A 23 4.54 -16.32 10.03
N ARG A 24 4.03 -17.03 9.00
CA ARG A 24 4.71 -17.19 7.70
C ARG A 24 4.98 -15.84 7.03
N LEU A 25 3.99 -14.94 7.00
CA LEU A 25 4.11 -13.61 6.37
C LEU A 25 4.93 -12.62 7.19
N GLY A 26 4.97 -12.78 8.52
CA GLY A 26 5.65 -11.89 9.45
C GLY A 26 7.00 -12.41 9.94
N TRP A 27 7.59 -13.39 9.26
CA TRP A 27 8.77 -14.13 9.73
C TRP A 27 9.94 -13.23 10.15
N ASP A 28 10.20 -12.17 9.38
CA ASP A 28 11.28 -11.21 9.63
C ASP A 28 11.10 -10.38 10.92
N ARG A 29 9.89 -10.40 11.50
CA ARG A 29 9.57 -9.72 12.78
C ARG A 29 9.66 -10.67 13.98
N LEU A 30 9.85 -11.97 13.75
CA LEU A 30 10.00 -12.96 14.82
C LEU A 30 11.42 -12.93 15.36
N THR A 31 11.55 -13.15 16.67
CA THR A 31 12.85 -13.38 17.29
C THR A 31 13.44 -14.71 16.83
N GLY A 32 14.77 -14.88 16.91
CA GLY A 32 15.43 -16.13 16.51
C GLY A 32 14.87 -17.36 17.23
N ALA A 33 14.50 -17.24 18.51
CA ALA A 33 13.86 -18.32 19.26
C ALA A 33 12.46 -18.69 18.73
N GLN A 34 11.69 -17.68 18.29
CA GLN A 34 10.37 -17.90 17.69
C GLN A 34 10.46 -18.53 16.31
N GLN A 35 11.41 -18.09 15.47
CA GLN A 35 11.70 -18.71 14.18
C GLN A 35 12.11 -20.17 14.36
N TRP A 36 13.03 -20.43 15.28
CA TRP A 36 13.49 -21.79 15.59
C TRP A 36 12.35 -22.70 16.04
N MET A 37 11.47 -22.21 16.93
CA MET A 37 10.30 -22.97 17.40
C MET A 37 9.31 -23.23 16.25
N CYS A 38 9.04 -22.23 15.42
CA CYS A 38 8.14 -22.38 14.27
C CYS A 38 8.67 -23.44 13.29
N GLU A 39 9.96 -23.39 12.96
CA GLU A 39 10.59 -24.31 12.02
C GLU A 39 10.71 -25.74 12.60
N ASN A 40 11.32 -25.88 13.78
CA ASN A 40 11.74 -27.17 14.31
C ASN A 40 10.67 -27.89 15.15
N VAL A 41 9.73 -27.15 15.75
CA VAL A 41 8.69 -27.72 16.61
C VAL A 41 7.33 -27.77 15.90
N LEU A 42 7.01 -26.76 15.09
CA LEU A 42 5.70 -26.62 14.45
C LEU A 42 5.69 -26.92 12.95
N GLY A 43 6.87 -27.09 12.31
CA GLY A 43 6.97 -27.35 10.87
C GLY A 43 6.46 -26.20 10.00
N ILE A 44 6.54 -24.96 10.49
CA ILE A 44 6.12 -23.75 9.80
C ILE A 44 7.34 -23.11 9.15
N GLU A 45 7.28 -22.88 7.85
CA GLU A 45 8.31 -22.22 7.07
C GLU A 45 7.92 -20.78 6.70
N PRO A 46 8.88 -19.86 6.51
CA PRO A 46 8.59 -18.51 6.04
C PRO A 46 7.80 -18.52 4.73
N ALA A 47 6.99 -17.50 4.50
CA ALA A 47 6.33 -17.32 3.21
C ALA A 47 7.36 -17.02 2.11
N ALA A 48 7.24 -17.70 0.99
CA ALA A 48 8.01 -17.40 -0.22
C ALA A 48 7.66 -15.99 -0.73
N GLN A 49 8.56 -15.40 -1.53
CA GLN A 49 8.42 -14.01 -1.97
C GLN A 49 7.16 -13.75 -2.80
N ASP A 50 6.72 -14.73 -3.58
CA ASP A 50 5.50 -14.72 -4.39
C ASP A 50 4.23 -14.99 -3.57
N GLU A 51 4.34 -15.62 -2.40
CA GLU A 51 3.25 -15.79 -1.44
C GLU A 51 2.99 -14.52 -0.60
N LYS A 52 3.97 -13.61 -0.52
CA LYS A 52 3.81 -12.36 0.23
C LYS A 52 2.81 -11.45 -0.50
N PRO A 53 1.78 -10.92 0.21
CA PRO A 53 0.82 -10.04 -0.41
C PRO A 53 1.53 -8.78 -0.91
N LYS A 54 1.07 -8.27 -2.06
CA LYS A 54 1.58 -7.01 -2.60
C LYS A 54 1.49 -5.90 -1.54
N PRO A 55 2.53 -5.06 -1.39
CA PRO A 55 2.56 -4.02 -0.37
C PRO A 55 1.34 -3.10 -0.49
N ARG A 56 0.73 -2.77 0.65
CA ARG A 56 -0.39 -1.84 0.71
C ARG A 56 0.15 -0.42 0.59
N HIS A 57 -0.25 0.28 -0.47
CA HIS A 57 0.07 1.70 -0.65
C HIS A 57 -0.57 2.56 0.44
N THR A 58 0.25 3.39 1.08
CA THR A 58 -0.20 4.37 2.08
C THR A 58 -0.99 5.51 1.42
N HIS A 59 -1.62 6.36 2.24
CA HIS A 59 -2.24 7.58 1.73
C HIS A 59 -1.23 8.55 1.12
N ALA A 60 0.01 8.56 1.61
CA ALA A 60 1.09 9.36 1.06
C ALA A 60 1.51 8.86 -0.32
N ASP A 61 1.66 7.53 -0.49
CA ASP A 61 2.03 6.92 -1.78
C ASP A 61 0.96 7.20 -2.83
N LYS A 62 -0.32 7.02 -2.47
CA LYS A 62 -1.44 7.34 -3.38
C LYS A 62 -1.45 8.82 -3.76
N TRP A 63 -1.15 9.72 -2.83
CA TRP A 63 -1.03 11.14 -3.14
C TRP A 63 0.11 11.40 -4.12
N ALA A 64 1.31 10.87 -3.85
CA ALA A 64 2.48 11.03 -4.69
C ALA A 64 2.23 10.54 -6.13
N LEU A 65 1.61 9.38 -6.29
CA LEU A 65 1.21 8.83 -7.59
C LEU A 65 0.23 9.74 -8.36
N ASN A 66 -0.81 10.25 -7.70
CA ASN A 66 -1.76 11.13 -8.39
C ASN A 66 -1.16 12.51 -8.68
N TYR A 67 -0.30 13.00 -7.80
CA TYR A 67 0.42 14.25 -8.00
C TYR A 67 1.42 14.16 -9.15
N SER A 68 2.14 13.05 -9.31
CA SER A 68 3.02 12.84 -10.46
C SER A 68 2.24 12.82 -11.77
N ALA A 69 1.07 12.16 -11.81
CA ALA A 69 0.16 12.21 -12.97
C ALA A 69 -0.34 13.63 -13.25
N ALA A 70 -0.70 14.40 -12.22
CA ALA A 70 -1.11 15.79 -12.37
C ALA A 70 0.02 16.67 -12.93
N ARG A 71 1.25 16.46 -12.45
CA ARG A 71 2.44 17.16 -12.92
C ARG A 71 2.76 16.81 -14.38
N GLN A 72 2.75 15.53 -14.73
CA GLN A 72 2.95 15.08 -16.12
C GLN A 72 1.91 15.71 -17.07
N TYR A 73 0.65 15.76 -16.64
CA TYR A 73 -0.39 16.44 -17.40
C TYR A 73 -0.11 17.93 -17.56
N TYR A 74 0.29 18.61 -16.47
CA TYR A 74 0.63 20.03 -16.50
C TYR A 74 1.83 20.32 -17.40
N GLU A 75 2.89 19.52 -17.35
CA GLU A 75 4.08 19.69 -18.19
C GLU A 75 3.75 19.57 -19.69
N ARG A 76 2.78 18.72 -20.05
CA ARG A 76 2.32 18.57 -21.44
C ARG A 76 1.36 19.68 -21.88
N GLU A 77 0.43 20.08 -21.03
CA GLU A 77 -0.70 20.94 -21.42
C GLU A 77 -0.52 22.42 -20.99
N GLY A 78 0.30 22.68 -19.98
CA GLY A 78 0.51 23.99 -19.36
C GLY A 78 -0.60 24.45 -18.42
N TYR A 79 -1.63 23.62 -18.18
CA TYR A 79 -2.76 23.93 -17.29
C TYR A 79 -3.31 22.67 -16.60
N LEU A 80 -4.00 22.86 -15.46
CA LEU A 80 -4.60 21.76 -14.68
C LEU A 80 -6.14 21.74 -14.71
N ARG A 81 -6.72 22.24 -15.79
CA ARG A 81 -8.14 22.06 -16.13
C ARG A 81 -8.36 20.70 -16.79
N VAL A 82 -8.35 19.65 -15.97
CA VAL A 82 -8.45 18.27 -16.43
C VAL A 82 -9.93 17.89 -16.66
N PRO A 83 -10.31 17.37 -17.85
CA PRO A 83 -11.65 16.81 -18.08
C PRO A 83 -11.96 15.66 -17.11
N ARG A 84 -13.19 15.56 -16.58
CA ARG A 84 -13.56 14.59 -15.53
C ARG A 84 -13.22 13.14 -15.87
N GLY A 85 -13.37 12.74 -17.14
CA GLY A 85 -13.09 11.39 -17.62
C GLY A 85 -11.62 11.11 -17.98
N ARG A 86 -10.74 12.11 -17.85
CA ARG A 86 -9.32 11.96 -18.23
C ARG A 86 -8.64 10.91 -17.36
N ILE A 87 -8.06 9.92 -18.04
CA ILE A 87 -7.14 8.95 -17.48
C ILE A 87 -5.73 9.37 -17.88
N GLU A 88 -4.81 9.31 -16.93
CA GLU A 88 -3.39 9.53 -17.15
C GLU A 88 -2.62 8.27 -16.76
N ARG A 89 -1.77 7.80 -17.66
CA ARG A 89 -0.94 6.61 -17.43
C ARG A 89 0.39 7.03 -16.85
N ILE A 90 0.76 6.46 -15.71
CA ILE A 90 2.06 6.66 -15.08
C ILE A 90 2.81 5.34 -14.99
N VAL A 91 4.11 5.41 -15.18
CA VAL A 91 5.04 4.29 -14.91
C VAL A 91 5.71 4.59 -13.58
N THR A 92 5.76 3.62 -12.68
CA THR A 92 6.40 3.75 -11.37
C THR A 92 7.24 2.51 -11.09
N GLY A 93 8.36 2.66 -10.39
CA GLY A 93 9.31 1.58 -10.11
C GLY A 93 10.61 1.76 -10.88
N ASP A 94 11.63 1.01 -10.45
CA ASP A 94 12.95 1.01 -11.09
C ASP A 94 12.99 -0.01 -12.23
N SER A 95 14.08 -0.03 -13.00
CA SER A 95 14.16 -0.70 -14.32
C SER A 95 13.57 -2.11 -14.40
N GLU A 96 13.70 -2.94 -13.36
CA GLU A 96 13.21 -4.32 -13.33
C GLU A 96 11.78 -4.48 -12.78
N ASP A 97 11.24 -3.50 -12.05
CA ASP A 97 9.94 -3.54 -11.37
C ASP A 97 9.01 -2.39 -11.81
N GLN A 98 9.07 -2.01 -13.08
CA GLN A 98 8.20 -0.98 -13.63
C GLN A 98 6.73 -1.45 -13.64
N GLU A 99 5.87 -0.69 -12.98
CA GLU A 99 4.43 -0.89 -12.95
C GLU A 99 3.74 0.27 -13.67
N GLU A 100 3.00 -0.06 -14.73
CA GLU A 100 2.12 0.90 -15.40
C GLU A 100 0.77 0.98 -14.68
N ARG A 101 0.31 2.19 -14.43
CA ARG A 101 -0.98 2.44 -13.77
C ARG A 101 -1.78 3.52 -14.48
N ASP A 102 -3.03 3.19 -14.75
CA ASP A 102 -4.03 4.13 -15.27
C ASP A 102 -4.72 4.84 -14.10
N LEU A 103 -4.48 6.14 -13.95
CA LEU A 103 -5.09 6.96 -12.92
C LEU A 103 -6.22 7.82 -13.50
N LYS A 104 -7.38 7.80 -12.84
CA LYS A 104 -8.53 8.66 -13.16
C LYS A 104 -8.27 10.11 -12.73
N LEU A 105 -7.30 10.76 -13.37
CA LEU A 105 -6.79 12.08 -13.01
C LEU A 105 -7.90 13.14 -12.96
N GLY A 106 -8.82 13.13 -13.94
CA GLY A 106 -9.94 14.08 -13.96
C GLY A 106 -10.83 13.99 -12.73
N SER A 107 -11.16 12.77 -12.31
CA SER A 107 -11.95 12.52 -11.10
C SER A 107 -11.18 12.92 -9.85
N TRP A 108 -9.87 12.65 -9.81
CA TRP A 108 -9.04 13.01 -8.67
C TRP A 108 -8.94 14.53 -8.51
N ILE A 109 -8.59 15.28 -9.57
CA ILE A 109 -8.54 16.75 -9.56
C ILE A 109 -9.89 17.36 -9.14
N SER A 110 -11.00 16.83 -9.67
CA SER A 110 -12.33 17.27 -9.27
C SER A 110 -12.59 17.08 -7.77
N ASN A 111 -12.17 15.95 -7.20
CA ASN A 111 -12.30 15.66 -5.77
C ASN A 111 -11.41 16.57 -4.92
N GLN A 112 -10.19 16.88 -5.38
CA GLN A 112 -9.30 17.79 -4.65
C GLN A 112 -9.89 19.18 -4.59
N ARG A 113 -10.48 19.66 -5.69
CA ARG A 113 -11.18 20.96 -5.72
C ARG A 113 -12.37 20.99 -4.77
N SER A 114 -13.23 19.97 -4.80
CA SER A 114 -14.43 19.93 -3.93
C SER A 114 -14.08 19.80 -2.45
N ARG A 115 -12.92 19.23 -2.12
CA ARG A 115 -12.45 19.03 -0.75
C ARG A 115 -11.31 19.97 -0.35
N ALA A 116 -11.16 21.10 -1.04
CA ALA A 116 -10.06 22.04 -0.81
C ALA A 116 -9.90 22.44 0.66
N ALA A 117 -11.02 22.69 1.37
CA ALA A 117 -11.04 23.04 2.79
C ALA A 117 -10.51 21.93 3.73
N ALA A 118 -10.44 20.68 3.27
CA ALA A 118 -9.94 19.54 4.04
C ALA A 118 -8.53 19.10 3.61
N LEU A 119 -7.90 19.81 2.66
CA LEU A 119 -6.52 19.55 2.27
C LEU A 119 -5.56 20.24 3.25
N SER A 120 -4.38 19.63 3.43
CA SER A 120 -3.31 20.30 4.15
C SER A 120 -2.77 21.48 3.33
N PRO A 121 -2.20 22.52 3.97
CA PRO A 121 -1.63 23.66 3.26
C PRO A 121 -0.60 23.26 2.20
N GLU A 122 0.26 22.29 2.50
CA GLU A 122 1.32 21.83 1.59
C GLU A 122 0.72 21.20 0.33
N ARG A 123 -0.39 20.46 0.47
CA ARG A 123 -1.09 19.84 -0.66
C ARG A 123 -1.79 20.87 -1.55
N VAL A 124 -2.33 21.93 -0.95
CA VAL A 124 -2.90 23.07 -1.67
C VAL A 124 -1.78 23.79 -2.44
N GLU A 125 -0.65 24.03 -1.81
CA GLU A 125 0.51 24.67 -2.43
C GLU A 125 1.05 23.86 -3.61
N GLN A 126 1.27 22.55 -3.42
CA GLN A 126 1.72 21.64 -4.47
C GLN A 126 0.83 21.71 -5.71
N LEU A 127 -0.49 21.61 -5.55
CA LEU A 127 -1.42 21.67 -6.68
C LEU A 127 -1.48 23.07 -7.30
N SER A 128 -1.41 24.13 -6.49
CA SER A 128 -1.43 25.51 -6.99
C SER A 128 -0.19 25.82 -7.82
N ALA A 129 0.98 25.29 -7.43
CA ALA A 129 2.25 25.45 -8.15
C ALA A 129 2.20 24.85 -9.57
N ILE A 130 1.35 23.84 -9.80
CA ILE A 130 1.13 23.24 -11.12
C ILE A 130 -0.17 23.71 -11.80
N GLY A 131 -0.64 24.91 -11.44
CA GLY A 131 -1.74 25.57 -12.16
C GLY A 131 -3.14 25.14 -11.77
N MET A 132 -3.33 24.53 -10.59
CA MET A 132 -4.66 24.26 -10.04
C MET A 132 -5.42 25.58 -9.79
N ARG A 133 -6.62 25.67 -10.37
CA ARG A 133 -7.60 26.70 -10.00
C ARG A 133 -8.64 26.10 -9.06
N TRP A 134 -8.88 26.82 -7.96
CA TRP A 134 -9.77 26.40 -6.88
C TRP A 134 -11.21 26.88 -7.05
N ALA A 135 -11.43 27.87 -7.94
CA ALA A 135 -12.73 28.42 -8.34
C ALA A 135 -13.08 28.05 -9.79
#